data_AF-A0A0P4UZG8-F1
#
_entry.id   AF-A0A0P4UZG8-F1
#
_cell.length_a   1.000
_cell.length_b   1.000
_cell.length_c   1.000
_cell.angle_alpha   90.00
_cell.angle_beta   90.00
_cell.angle_gamma   90.00
#
_symmetry.space_group_name_H-M   'P 1'
#
loop_
_entity.id
_entity.type
_entity.pdbx_description
1 polymer ?
#
loop_
_entity_poly.entity_id
_entity_poly.type
_entity_poly.pdbx_seq_one_letter_code
_entity_poly.pdbx_strand_id
1 'polypeptide(L)'
;MTDQHAIAHQVEELDSERVKALVLDWLSETSGSLSDFERLLGGEPRQETALEYGQLDEALSFHQMTNAEMVESSLQVLAEYKRKRNGVSHERVRDWLDSLGSDQPRSCPK
;
A
#
# COMPACT_ATOMS: atom_id res chain seq x y z
N MET A 1 -8.51 34.51 -4.47
CA MET A 1 -8.47 33.83 -5.78
C MET A 1 -7.03 33.46 -6.07
N THR A 2 -6.48 32.36 -5.53
CA THR A 2 -5.18 31.82 -6.02
C THR A 2 -4.67 30.50 -5.41
N ASP A 3 -5.29 29.86 -4.42
CA ASP A 3 -4.60 28.71 -3.75
C ASP A 3 -4.39 27.49 -4.67
N GLN A 4 -5.37 27.11 -5.47
CA GLN A 4 -5.22 25.94 -6.37
C GLN A 4 -4.18 26.13 -7.48
N HIS A 5 -4.00 27.36 -7.99
CA HIS A 5 -3.02 27.63 -9.04
C HIS A 5 -1.59 27.69 -8.47
N ALA A 6 -1.43 28.19 -7.24
CA ALA A 6 -0.15 28.17 -6.55
C ALA A 6 0.27 26.74 -6.20
N ILE A 7 -0.66 25.91 -5.70
CA ILE A 7 -0.45 24.49 -5.44
C ILE A 7 -0.08 23.74 -6.72
N ALA A 8 -0.82 23.97 -7.82
CA ALA A 8 -0.54 23.30 -9.09
C ALA A 8 0.87 23.63 -9.63
N HIS A 9 1.26 24.90 -9.59
CA HIS A 9 2.59 25.33 -10.03
C HIS A 9 3.71 24.70 -9.19
N GLN A 10 3.53 24.60 -7.87
CA GLN A 10 4.53 23.97 -7.00
C GLN A 10 4.62 22.46 -7.23
N VAL A 11 3.49 21.78 -7.46
CA VAL A 11 3.46 20.34 -7.77
C VAL A 11 4.14 20.04 -9.12
N GLU A 12 4.00 20.92 -10.11
CA GLU A 12 4.66 20.77 -11.42
C GLU A 12 6.19 20.85 -11.34
N GLU A 13 6.73 21.52 -10.33
CA GLU A 13 8.18 21.62 -10.10
C GLU A 13 8.77 20.40 -9.36
N LEU A 14 7.92 19.53 -8.81
CA LEU A 14 8.34 18.33 -8.09
C LEU A 14 8.51 17.14 -9.03
N ASP A 15 9.47 16.27 -8.70
CA ASP A 15 9.58 14.98 -9.37
C ASP A 15 8.42 14.03 -9.00
N SER A 16 8.18 13.02 -9.84
CA SER A 16 7.03 12.14 -9.68
C SER A 16 7.02 11.35 -8.39
N GLU A 17 8.19 11.01 -7.83
CA GLU A 17 8.26 10.25 -6.57
C GLU A 17 7.91 11.15 -5.39
N ARG A 18 8.39 12.40 -5.42
CA ARG A 18 8.05 13.42 -4.42
C ARG A 18 6.57 13.75 -4.41
N VAL A 19 5.93 13.87 -5.59
CA VAL A 19 4.48 14.09 -5.69
C VAL A 19 3.68 12.93 -5.10
N LYS A 20 4.08 11.68 -5.40
CA LYS A 20 3.42 10.48 -4.86
C LYS A 20 3.52 10.42 -3.34
N ALA A 21 4.71 10.65 -2.78
CA ALA A 21 4.91 10.67 -1.34
C ALA A 21 4.02 11.74 -0.67
N LEU A 22 3.95 12.94 -1.25
CA LEU A 22 3.16 14.04 -0.73
C LEU A 22 1.65 13.76 -0.76
N VAL A 23 1.16 13.11 -1.81
CA VAL A 23 -0.24 12.67 -1.92
C VAL A 23 -0.54 11.54 -0.92
N LEU A 24 0.39 10.59 -0.75
CA LEU A 24 0.24 9.50 0.22
C LEU A 24 0.15 10.03 1.65
N ASP A 25 1.03 10.96 2.04
CA ASP A 25 1.00 11.61 3.35
C ASP A 25 -0.31 12.39 3.57
N TRP A 26 -0.75 13.12 2.54
CA TRP A 26 -2.00 13.87 2.59
C TRP A 26 -3.22 12.97 2.84
N LEU A 27 -3.30 11.83 2.13
CA LEU A 27 -4.43 10.91 2.25
C LEU A 27 -4.39 10.04 3.50
N SER A 28 -3.20 9.79 4.06
CA SER A 28 -3.02 8.85 5.16
C SER A 28 -3.04 9.51 6.54
N GLU A 29 -2.53 10.73 6.67
CA GLU A 29 -2.29 11.34 7.99
C GLU A 29 -3.05 12.67 8.21
N THR A 30 -3.81 13.15 7.22
CA THR A 30 -4.53 14.42 7.31
C THR A 30 -6.03 14.27 7.09
N SER A 31 -6.76 15.39 7.17
CA SER A 31 -8.20 15.43 6.91
C SER A 31 -8.56 15.29 5.43
N GLY A 32 -7.56 15.21 4.53
CA GLY A 32 -7.77 15.25 3.09
C GLY A 32 -8.18 16.64 2.57
N SER A 33 -7.90 17.71 3.34
CA SER A 33 -8.19 19.09 2.95
C SER A 33 -7.05 19.71 2.13
N LEU A 34 -7.35 20.59 1.18
CA LEU A 34 -6.31 21.27 0.38
C LEU A 34 -5.35 22.13 1.23
N SER A 35 -5.81 22.65 2.36
CA SER A 35 -4.96 23.40 3.29
C SER A 35 -3.92 22.52 3.98
N ASP A 36 -4.25 21.24 4.25
CA ASP A 36 -3.28 20.27 4.73
C ASP A 36 -2.25 19.91 3.67
N PHE A 37 -2.68 19.80 2.40
CA PHE A 37 -1.79 19.55 1.26
C PHE A 37 -0.79 20.70 1.03
N GLU A 38 -1.26 21.94 1.10
CA GLU A 38 -0.41 23.14 0.99
C GLU A 38 0.62 23.21 2.13
N ARG A 39 0.24 22.82 3.34
CA ARG A 39 1.17 22.70 4.46
C ARG A 39 2.23 21.62 4.25
N LEU A 40 1.86 20.49 3.63
CA LEU A 40 2.80 19.42 3.27
C LEU A 40 3.77 19.86 2.17
N LEU A 41 3.32 20.68 1.20
CA LEU A 41 4.17 21.28 0.16
C LEU A 41 5.28 22.19 0.72
N GLY A 42 5.00 22.91 1.81
CA GLY A 42 5.97 23.80 2.46
C GLY A 42 6.90 23.13 3.48
N GLY A 43 6.69 21.84 3.75
CA GLY A 43 7.50 21.06 4.70
C GLY A 43 8.68 20.37 4.03
N GLU A 44 9.71 20.03 4.83
CA GLU A 44 10.70 19.04 4.39
C GLU A 44 10.00 17.69 4.18
N PRO A 45 10.29 16.97 3.09
CA PRO A 45 9.71 15.65 2.89
C PRO A 45 10.11 14.78 4.07
N ARG A 46 9.11 14.12 4.65
CA ARG A 46 9.40 13.06 5.60
C ARG A 46 10.25 12.03 4.87
N GLN A 47 11.38 11.66 5.45
CA GLN A 47 12.10 10.47 4.99
C GLN A 47 11.11 9.32 5.06
N GLU A 48 10.76 8.75 3.91
CA GLU A 48 9.99 7.51 3.85
C GLU A 48 10.65 6.55 4.82
N THR A 49 9.91 6.10 5.85
CA THR A 49 10.32 4.89 6.54
C THR A 49 10.33 3.82 5.47
N ALA A 50 11.52 3.35 5.10
CA ALA A 50 11.70 2.39 4.02
C ALA A 50 10.65 1.29 4.19
N LEU A 51 9.73 1.18 3.23
CA LEU A 51 8.68 0.18 3.29
C LEU A 51 9.36 -1.18 3.36
N GLU A 52 9.13 -1.90 4.45
CA GLU A 52 9.68 -3.23 4.63
C GLU A 52 8.80 -4.23 3.88
N TYR A 53 9.34 -4.79 2.81
CA TYR A 53 8.72 -5.89 2.07
C TYR A 53 9.19 -7.21 2.66
N GLY A 54 8.35 -8.24 2.60
CA GLY A 54 8.71 -9.53 3.15
C GLY A 54 7.63 -10.59 3.01
N GLN A 55 7.95 -11.77 3.51
CA GLN A 55 7.06 -12.92 3.51
C GLN A 55 6.92 -13.47 4.94
N LEU A 56 5.72 -13.96 5.27
CA LEU A 56 5.49 -14.74 6.48
C LEU A 56 5.86 -16.20 6.22
N ASP A 57 6.68 -16.78 7.10
CA ASP A 57 6.97 -18.21 7.07
C ASP A 57 5.80 -19.05 7.66
N GLU A 58 6.00 -20.37 7.74
CA GLU A 58 5.01 -21.28 8.33
C GLU A 58 4.74 -21.02 9.82
N ALA A 59 5.69 -20.40 10.52
CA ALA A 59 5.57 -19.97 11.91
C ALA A 59 5.01 -18.54 12.04
N LEU A 60 4.57 -17.92 10.94
CA LEU A 60 4.09 -16.54 10.87
C LEU A 60 5.14 -15.49 11.27
N SER A 61 6.42 -15.82 11.10
CA SER A 61 7.54 -14.91 11.29
C SER A 61 7.79 -14.12 10.02
N PHE A 62 7.84 -12.80 10.15
CA PHE A 62 8.13 -11.90 9.04
C PHE A 62 9.60 -11.96 8.64
N HIS A 63 9.86 -12.31 7.39
CA HIS A 63 11.17 -12.32 6.77
C HIS A 63 11.24 -11.19 5.76
N GLN A 64 12.10 -10.21 6.04
CA GLN A 64 12.31 -9.09 5.13
C GLN A 64 12.91 -9.59 3.81
N MET A 65 12.42 -9.04 2.71
CA MET A 65 12.86 -9.31 1.35
C MET A 65 13.20 -7.98 0.67
N THR A 66 14.15 -8.03 -0.26
CA THR A 66 14.40 -6.92 -1.18
C THR A 66 13.23 -6.77 -2.15
N ASN A 67 13.12 -5.58 -2.76
CA ASN A 67 12.14 -5.34 -3.83
C ASN A 67 12.27 -6.35 -4.98
N ALA A 68 13.50 -6.70 -5.37
CA ALA A 68 13.74 -7.66 -6.45
C ALA A 68 13.20 -9.06 -6.11
N GLU A 69 13.47 -9.54 -4.90
CA GLU A 69 12.98 -10.85 -4.44
C GLU A 69 11.44 -10.88 -4.32
N MET A 70 10.83 -9.79 -3.85
CA MET A 70 9.36 -9.68 -3.75
C MET A 70 8.72 -9.71 -5.15
N VAL A 71 9.28 -8.97 -6.11
CA VAL A 71 8.81 -8.96 -7.50
C VAL A 71 8.92 -10.35 -8.13
N GLU A 72 10.06 -11.02 -7.96
CA GLU A 72 10.26 -12.37 -8.50
C GLU A 72 9.26 -13.37 -7.92
N SER A 73 9.09 -13.37 -6.59
CA SER A 73 8.12 -14.21 -5.88
C SER A 73 6.68 -13.97 -6.39
N SER A 74 6.30 -12.69 -6.53
CA SER A 74 4.97 -12.31 -7.04
C SER A 74 4.73 -12.81 -8.47
N LEU A 75 5.74 -12.72 -9.34
CA LEU A 75 5.64 -13.21 -10.71
C LEU A 75 5.49 -14.74 -10.77
N GLN A 76 6.17 -15.48 -9.89
CA GLN A 76 6.02 -16.93 -9.79
C GLN A 76 4.60 -17.33 -9.39
N VAL A 77 4.03 -16.68 -8.36
CA VAL A 77 2.64 -16.91 -7.93
C VAL A 77 1.65 -16.63 -9.06
N LEU A 78 1.83 -15.53 -9.80
CA LEU A 78 0.98 -15.18 -10.93
C LEU A 78 1.10 -16.19 -12.09
N ALA A 79 2.31 -16.66 -12.39
CA ALA A 79 2.53 -17.68 -13.42
C ALA A 79 1.86 -19.00 -13.03
N GLU A 80 1.95 -19.40 -11.76
CA GLU A 80 1.30 -20.59 -11.25
C GLU A 80 -0.23 -20.48 -11.29
N TYR A 81 -0.79 -19.33 -10.89
CA TYR A 81 -2.22 -19.06 -11.00
C TYR A 81 -2.69 -19.14 -12.46
N LYS A 82 -1.97 -18.53 -13.41
CA LYS A 82 -2.31 -18.60 -14.83
C LYS A 82 -2.34 -20.04 -15.34
N ARG A 83 -1.41 -20.88 -14.89
CA ARG A 83 -1.30 -22.29 -15.28
C ARG A 83 -2.39 -23.16 -14.64
N LYS A 84 -2.59 -23.05 -13.32
CA LYS A 84 -3.47 -23.95 -12.56
C LYS A 84 -4.92 -23.47 -12.51
N ARG A 85 -5.16 -22.17 -12.77
CA ARG A 85 -6.45 -21.47 -12.50
C ARG A 85 -6.95 -21.69 -11.07
N ASN A 86 -6.04 -22.04 -10.16
CA ASN A 86 -6.36 -22.41 -8.80
C ASN A 86 -6.21 -21.15 -7.95
N GLY A 87 -7.33 -20.56 -7.58
CA GLY A 87 -7.41 -19.42 -6.68
C GLY A 87 -8.50 -19.68 -5.65
N VAL A 88 -8.38 -19.02 -4.49
CA VAL A 88 -9.43 -19.04 -3.48
C VAL A 88 -10.64 -18.28 -4.03
N SER A 89 -11.84 -18.86 -3.92
CA SER A 89 -13.06 -18.17 -4.35
C SER A 89 -13.31 -16.93 -3.50
N HIS A 90 -13.80 -15.84 -4.13
CA HIS A 90 -14.13 -14.59 -3.43
C HIS A 90 -15.09 -14.81 -2.26
N GLU A 91 -16.05 -15.72 -2.40
CA GLU A 91 -16.99 -16.09 -1.33
C GLU A 91 -16.27 -16.66 -0.11
N ARG A 92 -15.27 -17.51 -0.32
CA ARG A 92 -14.51 -18.12 0.76
C ARG A 92 -13.60 -17.10 1.46
N VAL A 93 -13.07 -16.13 0.72
CA VAL A 93 -12.34 -14.99 1.31
C VAL A 93 -13.27 -14.11 2.13
N ARG A 94 -14.47 -13.79 1.62
CA ARG A 94 -15.48 -13.01 2.33
C ARG A 94 -15.92 -13.69 3.62
N ASP A 95 -16.28 -14.97 3.54
CA ASP A 95 -16.65 -15.79 4.71
C ASP A 95 -15.56 -15.82 5.79
N TRP A 96 -14.29 -15.83 5.37
CA TRP A 96 -13.17 -15.74 6.30
C TRP A 96 -13.09 -14.34 6.93
N LEU A 97 -13.16 -13.27 6.14
CA LEU A 97 -13.13 -11.89 6.63
C LEU A 97 -14.27 -11.62 7.63
N ASP A 98 -15.49 -12.06 7.32
CA ASP A 98 -16.67 -11.87 8.17
C ASP A 98 -16.56 -12.65 9.50
N SER A 99 -15.73 -13.70 9.54
CA SER A 99 -15.47 -14.45 10.77
C SER A 99 -14.41 -13.80 11.66
N LEU A 100 -13.60 -12.87 11.13
CA LEU A 100 -12.58 -12.17 11.90
C LEU A 100 -13.26 -11.28 12.95
N GLY A 101 -12.92 -11.48 14.22
CA GLY A 101 -13.54 -10.76 15.34
C GLY A 101 -14.81 -11.40 15.90
N SER A 102 -15.22 -12.57 15.39
CA SER A 102 -16.25 -13.41 16.03
C SER A 102 -15.65 -14.36 17.07
N ASP A 103 -16.50 -14.99 17.88
CA ASP A 103 -16.09 -16.02 18.86
C ASP A 103 -15.50 -17.29 18.20
N GLN A 104 -15.66 -17.44 16.88
CA GLN A 104 -15.15 -18.57 16.10
C GLN A 104 -14.55 -18.09 14.76
N PRO A 105 -13.34 -17.49 14.79
CA PRO A 105 -12.67 -17.08 13.57
C PRO A 105 -12.31 -18.30 12.72
N ARG A 106 -12.57 -18.21 11.41
CA ARG A 106 -12.19 -19.24 10.44
C ARG A 106 -10.70 -19.12 10.11
N SER A 107 -10.08 -20.23 9.73
CA SER A 107 -8.71 -20.23 9.23
C SER A 107 -8.60 -19.47 7.90
N CYS A 108 -7.50 -18.76 7.70
CA CYS A 108 -7.18 -18.10 6.43
C CYS A 108 -7.21 -19.13 5.28
N PRO A 109 -8.02 -18.91 4.24
CA PRO A 109 -8.13 -19.85 3.14
C PRO A 109 -6.82 -19.88 2.32
N LYS A 110 -6.37 -21.10 1.98
CA LYS A 110 -5.18 -21.38 1.17
C LYS A 110 -5.59 -21.83 -0.23
#